data_AF-A0A935D0L7-F1
#
_entry.id   AF-A0A935D0L7-F1
#
_cell.length_a   1.000
_cell.length_b   1.000
_cell.length_c   1.000
_cell.angle_alpha   90.00
_cell.angle_beta   90.00
_cell.angle_gamma   90.00
#
_symmetry.space_group_name_H-M   'P 1'
#
loop_
_entity.id
_entity.type
_entity.pdbx_description
1 polymer ?
#
loop_
_entity_poly.entity_id
_entity_poly.type
_entity_poly.pdbx_seq_one_letter_code
_entity_poly.pdbx_strand_id
1 'polypeptide(L)'
;MNGKNNIAIGFLTMGFFMAYGFLLIYLRDFAPGKEEWINSYSIGKHFETRLAHVHGNLFAFLNILIGYLLIHFRDQLDHVKAISWLALTGLLMPIGILTEVYFGLPPALVLIGAISMTVSVVWLGFAFFRIKSLN
;
A
#
# COMPACT_ATOMS: atom_id res chain seq x y z
N MET A 1 17.31 -7.47 -7.25
CA MET A 1 16.08 -6.69 -7.46
C MET A 1 16.31 -5.31 -6.90
N ASN A 2 16.10 -4.30 -7.73
CA ASN A 2 16.52 -2.93 -7.47
C ASN A 2 15.27 -2.14 -7.11
N GLY A 3 15.39 -1.12 -6.27
CA GLY A 3 14.28 -0.24 -5.87
C GLY A 3 13.45 0.33 -7.05
N LYS A 4 13.97 0.23 -8.28
CA LYS A 4 13.23 0.43 -9.54
C LYS A 4 11.88 -0.32 -9.58
N ASN A 5 11.82 -1.57 -9.11
CA ASN A 5 10.57 -2.34 -9.11
C ASN A 5 9.57 -1.77 -8.11
N ASN A 6 10.04 -1.38 -6.91
CA ASN A 6 9.18 -0.70 -5.93
C ASN A 6 8.64 0.62 -6.49
N ILE A 7 9.48 1.41 -7.18
CA ILE A 7 9.04 2.65 -7.82
C ILE A 7 7.98 2.37 -8.90
N ALA A 8 8.27 1.47 -9.84
CA ALA A 8 7.37 1.19 -10.96
C ALA A 8 6.03 0.61 -10.48
N ILE A 9 6.07 -0.41 -9.62
CA ILE A 9 4.87 -1.03 -9.05
C ILE A 9 4.14 -0.01 -8.18
N GLY A 10 4.86 0.78 -7.37
CA GLY A 10 4.28 1.85 -6.57
C GLY A 10 3.49 2.85 -7.41
N PHE A 11 4.04 3.36 -8.52
CA PHE A 11 3.27 4.25 -9.40
C PHE A 11 2.06 3.58 -10.05
N LEU A 12 2.19 2.32 -10.51
CA LEU A 12 1.07 1.58 -11.09
C LEU A 12 -0.05 1.33 -10.06
N THR A 13 0.32 0.93 -8.84
CA THR A 13 -0.64 0.71 -7.75
C THR A 13 -1.29 2.01 -7.31
N MET A 14 -0.53 3.11 -7.23
CA MET A 14 -1.08 4.44 -6.95
C MET A 14 -2.10 4.84 -8.02
N GLY A 15 -1.77 4.71 -9.30
CA GLY A 15 -2.70 5.00 -10.39
C GLY A 15 -3.99 4.19 -10.30
N PHE A 16 -3.88 2.89 -9.99
CA PHE A 16 -5.05 2.04 -9.76
C PHE A 16 -5.91 2.53 -8.59
N PHE A 17 -5.31 2.79 -7.42
CA PHE A 17 -6.09 3.24 -6.25
C PHE A 17 -6.61 4.66 -6.39
N MET A 18 -5.94 5.56 -7.13
CA MET A 18 -6.48 6.86 -7.52
C MET A 18 -7.73 6.71 -8.40
N ALA A 19 -7.67 5.86 -9.43
CA ALA A 19 -8.82 5.55 -10.27
C ALA A 19 -9.97 4.94 -9.46
N TYR A 20 -9.64 4.05 -8.52
CA TYR A 20 -10.59 3.50 -7.57
C TYR A 20 -11.22 4.59 -6.69
N GLY A 21 -10.46 5.61 -6.29
CA GLY A 21 -11.00 6.78 -5.60
C GLY A 21 -12.07 7.52 -6.40
N PHE A 22 -11.87 7.70 -7.72
CA PHE A 22 -12.89 8.28 -8.59
C PHE A 22 -14.15 7.40 -8.66
N LEU A 23 -14.00 6.08 -8.67
CA LEU A 23 -15.14 5.16 -8.56
C LEU A 23 -15.90 5.34 -7.24
N LEU A 24 -15.18 5.45 -6.10
CA LEU A 24 -15.83 5.67 -4.80
C LEU A 24 -16.59 6.99 -4.73
N ILE A 25 -16.05 8.06 -5.34
CA ILE A 25 -16.76 9.34 -5.50
C ILE A 25 -18.01 9.15 -6.35
N TYR A 26 -17.90 8.42 -7.47
CA TYR A 26 -19.04 8.12 -8.32
C TYR A 26 -20.18 7.42 -7.57
N LEU A 27 -19.84 6.36 -6.83
CA LEU A 27 -20.80 5.59 -6.03
C LEU A 27 -21.49 6.43 -4.95
N ARG A 28 -20.75 7.39 -4.36
CA ARG A 28 -21.29 8.30 -3.34
C ARG A 28 -22.20 9.39 -3.91
N ASP A 29 -21.83 10.00 -5.04
CA ASP A 29 -22.47 11.26 -5.47
C ASP A 29 -23.46 11.08 -6.61
N PHE A 30 -23.21 10.11 -7.51
CA PHE A 30 -23.85 10.05 -8.82
C PHE A 30 -24.56 8.72 -9.11
N ALA A 31 -24.17 7.62 -8.46
CA ALA A 31 -24.77 6.32 -8.73
C ALA A 31 -26.25 6.24 -8.31
N PRO A 32 -27.09 5.51 -9.05
CA PRO A 32 -28.40 5.09 -8.56
C PRO A 32 -28.25 4.35 -7.22
N GLY A 33 -29.09 4.65 -6.23
CA GLY A 33 -29.01 4.02 -4.90
C GLY A 33 -27.93 4.59 -3.97
N LYS A 34 -27.31 5.73 -4.30
CA LYS A 34 -26.27 6.38 -3.48
C LYS A 34 -26.64 6.61 -2.01
N GLU A 35 -27.92 6.78 -1.68
CA GLU A 35 -28.38 6.98 -0.30
C GLU A 35 -28.01 5.78 0.58
N GLU A 36 -28.15 4.55 0.08
CA GLU A 36 -27.74 3.33 0.80
C GLU A 36 -26.21 3.26 0.97
N TRP A 37 -25.47 3.65 -0.07
CA TRP A 37 -24.02 3.74 -0.02
C TRP A 37 -23.56 4.77 1.03
N ILE A 38 -24.17 5.96 1.06
CA ILE A 38 -23.88 7.00 2.05
C ILE A 38 -24.24 6.51 3.47
N ASN A 39 -25.40 5.88 3.65
CA ASN A 39 -25.84 5.40 4.96
C ASN A 39 -24.96 4.28 5.54
N SER A 40 -24.17 3.59 4.70
CA SER A 40 -23.19 2.59 5.12
C SER A 40 -21.76 3.15 5.25
N TYR A 41 -21.57 4.47 5.33
CA TYR A 41 -20.23 5.10 5.33
C TYR A 41 -19.21 4.54 6.33
N SER A 42 -19.67 4.19 7.54
CA SER A 42 -18.80 3.71 8.64
C SER A 42 -18.84 2.20 8.83
N ILE A 43 -19.58 1.45 8.02
CA ILE A 43 -19.79 0.01 8.20
C ILE A 43 -19.82 -0.73 6.86
N GLY A 44 -19.41 -2.01 6.86
CA GLY A 44 -19.48 -2.86 5.68
C GLY A 44 -18.68 -2.34 4.48
N LYS A 45 -19.19 -2.58 3.27
CA LYS A 45 -18.42 -2.42 2.03
C LYS A 45 -17.93 -1.00 1.78
N HIS A 46 -18.74 0.03 2.04
CA HIS A 46 -18.28 1.41 1.81
C HIS A 46 -17.10 1.76 2.72
N PHE A 47 -17.13 1.35 3.99
CA PHE A 47 -16.01 1.56 4.90
C PHE A 47 -14.75 0.82 4.45
N GLU A 48 -14.85 -0.47 4.15
CA GLU A 48 -13.71 -1.31 3.80
C GLU A 48 -13.07 -0.89 2.46
N THR A 49 -13.87 -0.54 1.46
CA THR A 49 -13.35 -0.04 0.18
C THR A 49 -12.60 1.29 0.31
N ARG A 50 -13.05 2.17 1.22
CA ARG A 50 -12.29 3.38 1.57
C ARG A 50 -10.97 3.06 2.27
N LEU A 51 -10.95 2.06 3.16
CA LEU A 51 -9.70 1.59 3.77
C LEU A 51 -8.73 1.09 2.70
N ALA A 52 -9.20 0.28 1.75
CA ALA A 52 -8.38 -0.21 0.64
C ALA A 52 -7.84 0.95 -0.21
N HIS A 53 -8.66 1.94 -0.54
CA HIS A 53 -8.24 3.13 -1.30
C HIS A 53 -7.12 3.91 -0.61
N VAL A 54 -7.32 4.26 0.66
CA VAL A 54 -6.36 5.08 1.41
C VAL A 54 -5.06 4.32 1.65
N HIS A 55 -5.14 3.08 2.13
CA HIS A 55 -3.96 2.25 2.36
C HIS A 55 -3.27 1.87 1.06
N GLY A 56 -4.02 1.66 -0.02
CA GLY A 56 -3.50 1.42 -1.35
C GLY A 56 -2.59 2.54 -1.83
N ASN A 57 -3.06 3.79 -1.75
CA ASN A 57 -2.26 4.95 -2.11
C ASN A 57 -1.08 5.20 -1.16
N LEU A 58 -1.28 5.02 0.16
CA LEU A 58 -0.19 5.16 1.14
C LEU A 58 0.92 4.11 0.90
N PHE A 59 0.56 2.85 0.70
CA PHE A 59 1.52 1.76 0.53
C PHE A 59 2.22 1.84 -0.83
N ALA A 60 1.52 2.33 -1.85
CA ALA A 60 2.10 2.68 -3.13
C ALA A 60 3.13 3.80 -2.99
N PHE A 61 2.80 4.89 -2.30
CA PHE A 61 3.73 5.98 -2.02
C PHE A 61 4.96 5.51 -1.22
N LEU A 62 4.75 4.70 -0.17
CA LEU A 62 5.84 4.10 0.59
C LEU A 62 6.74 3.24 -0.30
N ASN A 63 6.18 2.46 -1.24
CA ASN A 63 7.00 1.71 -2.19
C ASN A 63 7.84 2.64 -3.10
N ILE A 64 7.28 3.75 -3.57
CA ILE A 64 8.04 4.73 -4.36
C ILE A 64 9.20 5.30 -3.53
N LEU A 65 8.92 5.77 -2.32
CA LEU A 65 9.91 6.36 -1.42
C LEU A 65 10.99 5.34 -1.01
N ILE A 66 10.58 4.16 -0.55
CA ILE A 66 11.49 3.06 -0.20
C ILE A 66 12.33 2.70 -1.41
N GLY A 67 11.73 2.53 -2.58
CA GLY A 67 12.46 2.22 -3.81
C GLY A 67 13.51 3.27 -4.17
N TYR A 68 13.17 4.56 -4.02
CA TYR A 68 14.12 5.67 -4.21
C TYR A 68 15.28 5.59 -3.20
N LEU A 69 14.98 5.45 -1.91
CA LEU A 69 15.99 5.37 -0.84
C LEU A 69 16.92 4.16 -1.02
N LEU A 70 16.36 3.00 -1.37
CA LEU A 70 17.12 1.78 -1.60
C LEU A 70 18.05 1.86 -2.83
N ILE A 71 17.71 2.70 -3.82
CA ILE A 71 18.62 2.98 -4.95
C ILE A 71 19.70 3.96 -4.51
N HIS A 72 19.31 5.06 -3.87
CA HIS A 72 20.22 6.17 -3.56
C HIS A 72 21.24 5.80 -2.49
N PHE A 73 20.83 5.03 -1.47
CA PHE A 73 21.68 4.61 -0.35
C PHE A 73 22.08 3.13 -0.43
N ARG A 74 22.08 2.55 -1.63
CA ARG A 74 22.26 1.12 -1.85
C ARG A 74 23.52 0.56 -1.18
N ASP A 75 24.62 1.31 -1.24
CA ASP A 75 25.93 0.87 -0.74
C ASP A 75 26.11 1.14 0.76
N GLN A 76 25.18 1.87 1.38
CA GLN A 76 25.19 2.23 2.81
C GLN A 76 24.16 1.44 3.62
N LEU A 77 23.16 0.86 2.94
CA LEU A 77 22.07 0.10 3.55
C LEU A 77 22.34 -1.41 3.43
N ASP A 78 22.27 -2.10 4.56
CA ASP A 78 22.26 -3.56 4.56
C ASP A 78 20.87 -4.10 4.16
N HIS A 79 20.83 -5.34 3.66
CA HIS A 79 19.58 -6.09 3.42
C HIS A 79 18.57 -5.41 2.47
N VAL A 80 19.03 -4.53 1.58
CA VAL A 80 18.21 -3.79 0.59
C VAL A 80 17.19 -4.66 -0.14
N LYS A 81 17.58 -5.87 -0.56
CA LYS A 81 16.69 -6.79 -1.28
C LYS A 81 15.52 -7.29 -0.41
N ALA A 82 15.76 -7.58 0.87
CA ALA A 82 14.73 -8.07 1.77
C ALA A 82 13.71 -6.98 2.07
N ILE A 83 14.18 -5.75 2.36
CA ILE A 83 13.32 -4.58 2.57
C ILE A 83 12.47 -4.30 1.32
N SER A 84 13.10 -4.31 0.13
CA SER A 84 12.39 -4.14 -1.15
C SER A 84 11.24 -5.15 -1.32
N TRP A 85 11.48 -6.43 -1.02
CA TRP A 85 10.46 -7.47 -1.11
C TRP A 85 9.36 -7.32 -0.07
N LEU A 86 9.69 -7.01 1.18
CA LEU A 86 8.71 -6.78 2.23
C LEU A 86 7.77 -5.62 1.88
N ALA A 87 8.30 -4.52 1.34
CA ALA A 87 7.49 -3.39 0.87
C ALA A 87 6.53 -3.79 -0.26
N LEU A 88 6.98 -4.59 -1.23
CA LEU A 88 6.15 -5.07 -2.33
C LEU A 88 5.07 -6.04 -1.84
N THR A 89 5.43 -7.02 -1.00
CA THR A 89 4.48 -7.92 -0.35
C THR A 89 3.47 -7.14 0.49
N GLY A 90 3.86 -5.99 1.02
CA GLY A 90 2.97 -5.07 1.72
C GLY A 90 1.72 -4.67 0.92
N LEU A 91 1.84 -4.57 -0.42
CA LEU A 91 0.71 -4.25 -1.31
C LEU A 91 -0.38 -5.32 -1.32
N LEU A 92 -0.13 -6.52 -0.79
CA LEU A 92 -1.16 -7.53 -0.59
C LEU A 92 -2.26 -7.06 0.37
N MET A 93 -2.00 -6.11 1.27
CA MET A 93 -3.01 -5.63 2.22
C MET A 93 -4.18 -4.93 1.54
N PRO A 94 -3.97 -3.84 0.79
CA PRO A 94 -5.08 -3.16 0.11
C PRO A 94 -5.71 -4.03 -0.99
N ILE A 95 -4.95 -4.92 -1.65
CA ILE A 95 -5.51 -5.91 -2.58
C ILE A 95 -6.39 -6.91 -1.82
N GLY A 96 -5.92 -7.40 -0.68
CA GLY A 96 -6.61 -8.33 0.21
C GLY A 96 -7.97 -7.78 0.64
N ILE A 97 -8.02 -6.51 1.06
CA ILE A 97 -9.28 -5.85 1.45
C ILE A 97 -10.26 -5.84 0.27
N LEU A 98 -9.82 -5.47 -0.94
CA LEU A 98 -10.71 -5.51 -2.12
C LEU A 98 -11.20 -6.94 -2.39
N THR A 99 -10.34 -7.94 -2.28
CA THR A 99 -10.74 -9.33 -2.53
C THR A 99 -11.67 -9.90 -1.46
N GLU A 100 -11.52 -9.48 -0.22
CA GLU A 100 -12.45 -9.81 0.87
C GLU A 100 -13.82 -9.19 0.60
N VAL A 101 -13.86 -7.89 0.30
CA VAL A 101 -15.10 -7.14 0.01
C VAL A 101 -15.87 -7.71 -1.19
N TYR A 102 -15.16 -8.05 -2.27
CA TYR A 102 -15.78 -8.43 -3.54
C TYR A 102 -15.97 -9.93 -3.73
N PHE A 103 -15.08 -10.76 -3.15
CA PHE A 103 -15.08 -12.21 -3.37
C PHE A 103 -15.21 -13.01 -2.07
N GLY A 104 -15.29 -12.36 -0.90
CA GLY A 104 -15.42 -13.05 0.39
C GLY A 104 -14.19 -13.87 0.77
N LEU A 105 -13.01 -13.54 0.23
CA LEU A 105 -11.78 -14.24 0.57
C LEU A 105 -11.40 -14.02 2.04
N PRO A 106 -10.74 -15.00 2.69
CA PRO A 106 -10.24 -14.81 4.05
C PRO A 106 -9.23 -13.67 4.17
N PRO A 107 -9.13 -12.99 5.33
CA PRO A 107 -8.27 -11.81 5.53
C PRO A 107 -6.76 -12.14 5.61
N ALA A 108 -6.34 -13.32 5.18
CA ALA A 108 -4.94 -13.75 5.23
C ALA A 108 -4.03 -12.81 4.42
N LEU A 109 -4.47 -12.36 3.24
CA LEU A 109 -3.74 -11.39 2.43
C LEU A 109 -3.60 -10.03 3.12
N VAL A 110 -4.67 -9.60 3.81
CA VAL A 110 -4.69 -8.35 4.60
C VAL A 110 -3.61 -8.39 5.68
N LEU A 111 -3.59 -9.47 6.46
CA LEU A 111 -2.63 -9.66 7.56
C LEU A 111 -1.18 -9.78 7.06
N ILE A 112 -0.94 -10.60 6.04
CA ILE A 112 0.40 -10.79 5.46
C ILE A 112 0.94 -9.46 4.92
N GLY A 113 0.11 -8.71 4.17
CA GLY A 113 0.51 -7.41 3.66
C GLY A 113 0.76 -6.39 4.77
N ALA A 114 -0.13 -6.31 5.77
CA ALA A 114 0.00 -5.36 6.88
C ALA A 114 1.31 -5.57 7.66
N ILE A 115 1.61 -6.83 8.00
CA ILE A 115 2.85 -7.20 8.70
C ILE A 115 4.06 -6.90 7.82
N SER A 116 4.03 -7.27 6.54
CA SER A 116 5.15 -7.07 5.61
C SER A 116 5.50 -5.60 5.44
N MET A 117 4.50 -4.73 5.21
CA MET A 117 4.74 -3.29 5.09
C MET A 117 5.27 -2.70 6.41
N THR A 118 4.69 -3.10 7.54
CA THR A 118 5.12 -2.63 8.87
C THR A 118 6.58 -2.99 9.12
N VAL A 119 6.96 -4.26 8.91
CA VAL A 119 8.35 -4.71 9.07
C VAL A 119 9.27 -3.98 8.09
N SER A 120 8.87 -3.79 6.83
CA SER A 120 9.67 -3.07 5.85
C SER A 120 10.00 -1.64 6.29
N VAL A 121 8.99 -0.89 6.74
CA VAL A 121 9.14 0.51 7.14
C VAL A 121 9.99 0.62 8.41
N VAL A 122 9.70 -0.21 9.42
CA VAL A 122 10.46 -0.23 10.68
C VAL A 122 11.90 -0.64 10.45
N TRP A 123 12.15 -1.68 9.64
CA TRP A 123 13.51 -2.12 9.32
C TRP A 123 14.27 -1.02 8.57
N LEU A 124 13.67 -0.39 7.56
CA LEU A 124 14.33 0.70 6.86
C LEU A 124 14.71 1.85 7.81
N GLY A 125 13.82 2.22 8.74
CA GLY A 125 14.12 3.21 9.79
C GLY A 125 15.35 2.82 10.62
N PHE A 126 15.41 1.57 11.11
CA PHE A 126 16.58 1.08 11.83
C PHE A 126 17.85 1.02 10.98
N ALA A 127 17.72 0.71 9.69
CA ALA A 127 18.86 0.67 8.78
C ALA A 127 19.48 2.06 8.60
N PHE A 128 18.65 3.11 8.48
CA PHE A 128 19.12 4.49 8.41
C PHE A 128 19.80 4.97 9.70
N PHE A 129 19.35 4.54 10.89
CA PHE A 129 20.06 4.84 12.14
C PHE A 129 21.48 4.23 12.21
N ARG A 130 21.76 3.20 11.40
CA ARG A 130 23.05 2.50 11.39
C ARG A 130 24.02 2.99 10.31
N ILE A 131 23.57 3.86 9.41
CA ILE A 131 24.46 4.50 8.44
C ILE A 131 25.47 5.35 9.22
N LYS A 132 26.77 5.03 9.09
CA LYS A 132 27.85 5.87 9.65
C LYS A 132 27.76 7.24 8.98
N SER A 133 27.93 8.32 9.76
CA SER A 133 27.55 9.68 9.32
C SER A 133 28.00 9.98 7.90
N LEU A 134 27.09 10.59 7.13
CA LEU A 134 27.43 11.27 5.90
C LEU A 134 28.34 12.44 6.30
N ASN A 135 29.65 12.22 6.30
CA ASN A 135 30.65 13.28 6.36
C ASN A 135 30.76 13.96 5.00
#